data_AF-A0A242ME49-F1
#
_entry.id   AF-A0A242ME49-F1
#
_cell.length_a   1.000
_cell.length_b   1.000
_cell.length_c   1.000
_cell.angle_alpha   90.00
_cell.angle_beta   90.00
_cell.angle_gamma   90.00
#
_symmetry.space_group_name_H-M   'P 1'
#
loop_
_entity.id
_entity.type
_entity.pdbx_description
1 polymer ?
#
loop_
_entity_poly.entity_id
_entity_poly.type
_entity_poly.pdbx_seq_one_letter_code
_entity_poly.pdbx_strand_id
1 'polypeptide(L)'
;MLRCVSNSLTLQYDRVIYMLDDTPQTRALAHHYIDVYEYPDGRIEIRAHGSALAYRQYDRLSAMDQGAEVDNKRLEHVLALSRQVQMERDNRRISGSPSRTNQGEPVKPKMRANNTRKQRELKQIDMNAMMLRSAELRAAAVGK
;
A
#
# COMPACT_ATOMS: atom_id res chain seq x y z
N MET A 1 -9.75 17.78 1.90
CA MET A 1 -8.71 17.72 2.96
C MET A 1 -7.40 18.22 2.37
N LEU A 2 -6.68 19.11 3.06
CA LEU A 2 -5.43 19.67 2.53
C LEU A 2 -4.24 18.70 2.71
N ARG A 3 -3.41 18.59 1.67
CA ARG A 3 -2.16 17.82 1.65
C ARG A 3 -1.07 18.60 0.92
N CYS A 4 0.15 18.57 1.47
CA CYS A 4 1.31 19.19 0.85
C CYS A 4 1.88 18.29 -0.25
N VAL A 5 2.15 18.87 -1.40
CA VAL A 5 2.82 18.21 -2.53
C VAL A 5 4.32 18.23 -2.29
N SER A 6 4.97 17.08 -2.41
CA SER A 6 6.43 16.98 -2.29
C SER A 6 7.14 17.50 -3.55
N ASN A 7 8.46 17.64 -3.47
CA ASN A 7 9.28 18.04 -4.62
C ASN A 7 9.20 17.02 -5.79
N SER A 8 8.90 15.74 -5.50
CA SER A 8 8.70 14.71 -6.52
C SER A 8 7.26 14.66 -7.08
N LEU A 9 6.47 15.72 -6.85
CA LEU A 9 5.06 15.79 -7.27
C LEU A 9 4.20 14.66 -6.68
N THR A 10 4.55 14.21 -5.48
CA THR A 10 3.81 13.17 -4.78
C THR A 10 3.13 13.71 -3.52
N LEU A 11 1.95 13.17 -3.22
CA LEU A 11 1.25 13.38 -1.96
C LEU A 11 0.76 12.06 -1.38
N GLN A 12 0.62 12.00 -0.07
CA GLN A 12 0.20 10.79 0.65
C GLN A 12 -1.20 10.96 1.22
N TYR A 13 -2.09 10.03 0.89
CA TYR A 13 -3.42 9.95 1.45
C TYR A 13 -3.79 8.51 1.74
N ASP A 14 -4.24 8.22 2.97
CA ASP A 14 -4.61 6.87 3.41
C ASP A 14 -3.56 5.77 3.12
N ARG A 15 -2.26 6.09 3.33
CA ARG A 15 -1.05 5.28 3.00
C ARG A 15 -0.80 5.01 1.52
N VAL A 16 -1.68 5.44 0.64
CA VAL A 16 -1.52 5.45 -0.81
C VAL A 16 -0.75 6.70 -1.21
N ILE A 17 0.20 6.54 -2.14
CA ILE A 17 0.95 7.64 -2.74
C ILE A 17 0.23 8.01 -4.04
N TYR A 18 -0.08 9.28 -4.21
CA TYR A 18 -0.60 9.83 -5.45
C TYR A 18 0.50 10.66 -6.08
N MET A 19 0.90 10.30 -7.29
CA MET A 19 1.91 10.99 -8.07
C MET A 19 1.20 11.80 -9.16
N LEU A 20 1.38 13.11 -9.14
CA LEU A 20 0.82 13.98 -10.17
C LEU A 20 1.64 13.79 -11.46
N ASP A 21 0.99 13.88 -12.62
CA ASP A 21 1.71 13.92 -13.88
C ASP A 21 2.57 15.20 -13.94
N ASP A 22 3.78 15.10 -14.50
CA ASP A 22 4.70 16.24 -14.62
C ASP A 22 4.24 17.17 -15.75
N THR A 23 3.56 18.24 -15.36
CA THR A 23 3.13 19.33 -16.24
C THR A 23 3.64 20.64 -15.66
N PRO A 24 3.75 21.72 -16.48
CA PRO A 24 4.17 23.03 -15.96
C PRO A 24 3.31 23.53 -14.80
N GLN A 25 2.02 23.17 -14.81
CA GLN A 25 1.06 23.52 -13.76
C GLN A 25 1.36 22.75 -12.47
N THR A 26 1.55 21.43 -12.54
CA THR A 26 1.82 20.61 -11.34
C THR A 26 3.20 20.87 -10.76
N ARG A 27 4.20 21.20 -11.60
CA ARG A 27 5.54 21.58 -11.15
C ARG A 27 5.54 22.84 -10.28
N ALA A 28 4.71 23.82 -10.60
CA ALA A 28 4.53 25.01 -9.78
C ALA A 28 3.88 24.73 -8.42
N LEU A 29 3.14 23.61 -8.31
CA LEU A 29 2.47 23.18 -7.07
C LEU A 29 3.39 22.42 -6.12
N ALA A 30 4.66 22.17 -6.47
CA ALA A 30 5.62 21.60 -5.53
C ALA A 30 5.67 22.46 -4.25
N HIS A 31 5.67 21.82 -3.08
CA HIS A 31 5.61 22.46 -1.76
C HIS A 31 4.32 23.24 -1.44
N HIS A 32 3.30 23.17 -2.29
CA HIS A 32 2.00 23.79 -2.03
C HIS A 32 1.01 22.80 -1.42
N TYR A 33 0.06 23.34 -0.64
CA TYR A 33 -1.06 22.57 -0.13
C TYR A 33 -2.18 22.54 -1.17
N ILE A 34 -2.65 21.33 -1.48
CA ILE A 34 -3.74 21.10 -2.43
C ILE A 34 -4.85 20.26 -1.77
N ASP A 35 -6.03 20.29 -2.35
CA ASP A 35 -7.20 19.60 -1.82
C ASP A 35 -7.32 18.18 -2.35
N VAL A 36 -7.53 17.25 -1.42
CA VAL A 36 -7.93 15.87 -1.70
C VAL A 36 -9.40 15.72 -1.31
N TYR A 37 -10.23 15.40 -2.29
CA TYR A 37 -11.63 15.04 -2.13
C TYR A 37 -11.76 13.53 -2.18
N GLU A 38 -12.55 12.98 -1.26
CA GLU A 38 -12.93 11.57 -1.26
C GLU A 38 -14.44 11.52 -1.39
N TYR A 39 -14.90 10.96 -2.49
CA TYR A 39 -16.33 10.82 -2.80
C TYR A 39 -16.92 9.60 -2.09
N PRO A 40 -18.25 9.56 -1.86
CA PRO A 40 -18.91 8.43 -1.23
C PRO A 40 -18.72 7.10 -1.97
N ASP A 41 -18.47 7.12 -3.28
CA ASP A 41 -18.18 5.95 -4.11
C ASP A 41 -16.72 5.47 -4.03
N GLY A 42 -15.88 6.15 -3.24
CA GLY A 42 -14.47 5.79 -3.04
C GLY A 42 -13.53 6.43 -4.05
N ARG A 43 -14.05 7.19 -5.01
CA ARG A 43 -13.21 7.96 -5.93
C ARG A 43 -12.50 9.06 -5.17
N ILE A 44 -11.23 9.21 -5.47
CA ILE A 44 -10.40 10.27 -4.93
C ILE A 44 -10.16 11.28 -6.04
N GLU A 45 -10.33 12.55 -5.73
CA GLU A 45 -10.05 13.62 -6.67
C GLU A 45 -9.07 14.60 -6.04
N ILE A 46 -8.02 14.91 -6.78
CA ILE A 46 -6.97 15.82 -6.34
C ILE A 46 -7.17 17.12 -7.10
N ARG A 47 -7.38 18.22 -6.37
CA ARG A 47 -7.65 19.53 -6.94
C ARG A 47 -6.65 20.57 -6.47
N ALA A 48 -6.21 21.41 -7.39
CA ALA A 48 -5.45 22.62 -7.09
C ALA A 48 -6.14 23.82 -7.75
N HIS A 49 -6.32 24.90 -6.99
CA HIS A 49 -6.98 26.12 -7.46
C HIS A 49 -8.34 25.87 -8.15
N GLY A 50 -9.11 24.90 -7.64
CA GLY A 50 -10.42 24.54 -8.18
C GLY A 50 -10.41 23.62 -9.42
N SER A 51 -9.23 23.28 -9.96
CA SER A 51 -9.07 22.39 -11.12
C SER A 51 -8.60 20.99 -10.71
N ALA A 52 -9.17 19.95 -11.33
CA ALA A 52 -8.76 18.56 -11.12
C ALA A 52 -7.40 18.30 -11.78
N LEU A 53 -6.52 17.60 -11.07
CA LEU A 53 -5.20 17.22 -11.58
C LEU A 53 -5.18 15.75 -11.99
N ALA A 54 -4.49 15.45 -13.09
CA ALA A 54 -4.18 14.09 -13.47
C ALA A 54 -3.14 13.48 -12.52
N TYR A 55 -3.38 12.25 -12.08
CA TYR A 55 -2.53 11.57 -11.12
C TYR A 55 -2.47 10.07 -11.39
N ARG A 56 -1.42 9.43 -10.88
CA ARG A 56 -1.26 7.98 -10.80
C ARG A 56 -1.21 7.53 -9.36
N GLN A 57 -1.90 6.44 -9.08
CA GLN A 57 -1.97 5.87 -7.74
C GLN A 57 -0.89 4.79 -7.56
N TYR A 58 -0.16 4.87 -6.45
CA TYR A 58 0.77 3.84 -6.00
C TYR A 58 0.40 3.41 -4.58
N ASP A 59 -0.21 2.23 -4.46
CA ASP A 59 -0.58 1.66 -3.15
C ASP A 59 0.57 0.84 -2.57
N ARG A 60 1.13 1.31 -1.45
CA ARG A 60 2.22 0.65 -0.69
C ARG A 60 1.79 -0.61 0.05
N LEU A 61 0.49 -0.87 0.13
CA LEU A 61 -0.10 -2.04 0.75
C LEU A 61 -0.68 -3.02 -0.28
N SER A 62 -0.41 -2.81 -1.58
CA SER A 62 -0.85 -3.74 -2.62
C SER A 62 -0.43 -5.16 -2.29
N ALA A 63 -1.40 -6.07 -2.25
CA ALA A 63 -1.14 -7.50 -2.13
C ALA A 63 -0.40 -7.97 -3.39
N MET A 64 0.51 -8.93 -3.22
CA MET A 64 1.13 -9.57 -4.39
C MET A 64 0.11 -10.40 -5.13
N ASP A 65 0.13 -10.30 -6.45
CA ASP A 65 -0.65 -11.17 -7.33
C ASP A 65 -0.10 -12.60 -7.25
N GLN A 66 -0.97 -13.56 -6.92
CA GLN A 66 -0.64 -14.97 -6.86
C GLN A 66 -0.26 -15.52 -8.25
N GLY A 67 -0.82 -14.96 -9.34
CA GLY A 67 -0.48 -15.36 -10.72
C GLY A 67 0.98 -15.08 -11.07
N ALA A 68 1.52 -13.94 -10.61
CA ALA A 68 2.92 -13.58 -10.82
C ALA A 68 3.91 -14.58 -10.21
N GLU A 69 3.54 -15.31 -9.15
CA GLU A 69 4.38 -16.36 -8.56
C GLU A 69 4.46 -17.61 -9.43
N VAL A 70 3.33 -18.03 -9.99
CA VAL A 70 3.22 -19.24 -10.82
C VAL A 70 3.92 -19.04 -12.17
N ASP A 71 3.79 -17.85 -12.75
CA ASP A 71 4.35 -17.55 -14.08
C ASP A 71 5.88 -17.34 -14.04
N ASN A 72 6.45 -16.96 -12.90
CA ASN A 72 7.87 -16.62 -12.77
C ASN A 72 8.67 -17.64 -11.95
N LYS A 73 8.94 -18.82 -12.52
CA LYS A 73 9.71 -19.91 -11.87
C LYS A 73 11.05 -19.47 -11.26
N ARG A 74 11.77 -18.53 -11.88
CA ARG A 74 13.07 -18.05 -11.37
C ARG A 74 12.93 -17.13 -10.14
N LEU A 75 11.78 -16.48 -10.00
CA LEU A 75 11.49 -15.55 -8.89
C LEU A 75 10.56 -16.17 -7.85
N GLU A 76 9.97 -17.33 -8.12
CA GLU A 76 9.02 -18.04 -7.28
C GLU A 76 9.42 -18.06 -5.80
N HIS A 77 10.70 -18.37 -5.50
CA HIS A 77 11.21 -18.38 -4.14
C HIS A 77 11.08 -17.02 -3.42
N VAL A 78 11.45 -15.94 -4.11
CA VAL A 78 11.42 -14.58 -3.56
C VAL A 78 9.98 -14.08 -3.44
N LEU A 79 9.11 -14.47 -4.37
CA LEU A 79 7.68 -14.12 -4.35
C LEU A 79 6.96 -14.85 -3.20
N ALA A 80 7.25 -16.13 -2.99
CA ALA A 80 6.72 -16.91 -1.87
C ALA A 80 7.16 -16.34 -0.51
N LEU A 81 8.42 -15.93 -0.38
CA LEU A 81 8.91 -15.23 0.81
C LEU A 81 8.15 -13.91 1.01
N SER A 82 7.98 -13.15 -0.06
CA SER A 82 7.32 -11.84 -0.01
C SER A 82 5.84 -11.97 0.40
N ARG A 83 5.16 -13.04 -0.01
CA ARG A 83 3.82 -13.41 0.50
C ARG A 83 3.84 -13.65 2.01
N GLN A 84 4.79 -14.42 2.54
CA GLN A 84 4.92 -14.65 3.99
C GLN A 84 5.14 -13.34 4.75
N VAL A 85 6.00 -12.47 4.24
CA VAL A 85 6.23 -11.13 4.80
C VAL A 85 4.93 -10.30 4.80
N GLN A 86 4.14 -10.35 3.72
CA GLN A 86 2.86 -9.64 3.63
C GLN A 86 1.81 -10.15 4.63
N MET A 87 1.78 -11.46 4.89
CA MET A 87 0.87 -12.07 5.88
C MET A 87 1.16 -11.61 7.30
N GLU A 88 2.43 -11.42 7.66
CA GLU A 88 2.83 -10.97 8.99
C GLU A 88 2.90 -9.44 9.13
N ARG A 89 2.62 -8.69 8.06
CA ARG A 89 2.68 -7.22 8.07
C ARG A 89 1.37 -6.61 8.59
N ASP A 90 1.49 -5.59 9.44
CA ASP A 90 0.36 -4.75 9.84
C ASP A 90 -0.10 -3.84 8.68
N ASN A 91 -1.08 -4.31 7.90
CA ASN A 91 -1.61 -3.62 6.73
C ASN A 91 -2.70 -2.57 7.06
N ARG A 92 -2.88 -2.18 8.32
CA ARG A 92 -4.05 -1.43 8.80
C ARG A 92 -4.34 0.00 8.30
N ARG A 93 -3.80 0.59 7.24
CA ARG A 93 -4.07 2.02 6.90
C ARG A 93 -3.96 3.01 8.11
N ILE A 94 -4.12 4.33 7.95
CA ILE A 94 -3.89 5.28 9.07
C ILE A 94 -5.19 5.43 9.87
N SER A 95 -5.13 5.31 11.20
CA SER A 95 -6.29 5.38 12.10
C SER A 95 -7.06 6.71 12.07
N GLY A 96 -6.47 7.77 11.51
CA GLY A 96 -7.09 9.07 11.30
C GLY A 96 -7.62 9.30 9.87
N SER A 97 -7.64 8.29 9.02
CA SER A 97 -8.26 8.39 7.69
C SER A 97 -9.77 8.14 7.79
N PRO A 98 -10.60 8.77 6.94
CA PRO A 98 -12.04 8.61 7.00
C PRO A 98 -12.49 7.14 6.98
N SER A 99 -13.58 6.85 7.71
CA SER A 99 -14.19 5.53 7.67
C SER A 99 -14.99 5.37 6.38
N ARG A 100 -14.76 4.28 5.66
CA ARG A 100 -15.47 3.94 4.41
C ARG A 100 -16.63 2.97 4.65
N THR A 101 -17.17 2.94 5.87
CA THR A 101 -18.25 2.02 6.25
C THR A 101 -19.49 2.17 5.36
N ASN A 102 -19.72 3.36 4.82
CA ASN A 102 -20.81 3.62 3.85
C ASN A 102 -20.63 2.90 2.51
N GLN A 103 -19.44 2.36 2.21
CA GLN A 103 -19.11 1.60 1.00
C GLN A 103 -19.17 0.08 1.24
N GLY A 104 -19.65 -0.38 2.40
CA GLY A 104 -19.64 -1.79 2.78
C GLY A 104 -18.27 -2.30 3.23
N GLU A 105 -17.26 -1.44 3.32
CA GLU A 105 -15.99 -1.80 3.97
C GLU A 105 -16.23 -2.04 5.47
N PRO A 106 -15.69 -3.13 6.06
CA PRO A 106 -15.82 -3.39 7.48
C PRO A 106 -15.17 -2.28 8.30
N VAL A 107 -15.69 -2.05 9.51
CA VAL A 107 -15.13 -1.06 10.44
C VAL A 107 -13.64 -1.37 10.66
N LYS A 108 -12.79 -0.39 10.39
CA LYS A 108 -11.34 -0.53 10.51
C LYS A 108 -10.98 -0.88 11.97
N PRO A 109 -10.22 -1.96 12.22
CA PRO A 109 -9.87 -2.35 13.57
C PRO A 109 -8.88 -1.34 14.19
N LYS A 110 -9.25 -0.80 15.36
CA LYS A 110 -8.39 0.15 16.09
C LYS A 110 -7.09 -0.49 16.58
N MET A 111 -7.13 -1.79 16.89
CA MET A 111 -5.98 -2.56 17.35
C MET A 111 -5.36 -3.38 16.22
N ARG A 112 -4.06 -3.66 16.32
CA ARG A 112 -3.36 -4.56 15.38
C ARG A 112 -3.88 -5.99 15.52
N ALA A 113 -3.88 -6.73 14.41
CA ALA A 113 -4.16 -8.16 14.45
C ALA A 113 -3.03 -8.90 15.18
N ASN A 114 -3.38 -10.01 15.84
CA ASN A 114 -2.41 -10.85 16.54
C ASN A 114 -1.35 -11.35 15.54
N ASN A 115 -0.09 -11.43 15.99
CA ASN A 115 1.07 -11.85 15.18
C ASN A 115 1.45 -10.95 13.99
N THR A 116 0.84 -9.77 13.83
CA THR A 116 1.26 -8.78 12.83
C THR A 116 2.29 -7.79 13.38
N ARG A 117 3.22 -7.37 12.52
CA ARG A 117 4.35 -6.49 12.85
C ARG A 117 4.40 -5.27 11.92
N LYS A 118 4.91 -4.14 12.42
CA LYS A 118 5.25 -3.01 11.55
C LYS A 118 6.53 -3.31 10.78
N GLN A 119 6.70 -2.68 9.61
CA GLN A 119 7.91 -2.85 8.79
C GLN A 119 9.21 -2.58 9.58
N ARG A 120 9.22 -1.57 10.47
CA ARG A 120 10.36 -1.22 11.33
C ARG A 120 10.62 -2.19 12.49
N GLU A 121 9.67 -3.10 12.75
CA GLU A 121 9.77 -4.10 13.82
C GLU A 121 10.30 -5.44 13.29
N LEU A 122 10.31 -5.64 11.96
CA LEU A 122 10.84 -6.84 11.32
C LEU A 122 12.36 -6.89 11.46
N LYS A 123 12.86 -7.85 12.25
CA LYS A 123 14.30 -8.09 12.41
C LYS A 123 14.75 -9.21 11.50
N GLN A 124 16.07 -9.35 11.36
CA GLN A 124 16.68 -10.43 10.57
C GLN A 124 16.26 -11.83 11.06
N ILE A 125 16.05 -11.99 12.37
CA ILE A 125 15.56 -13.25 12.95
C ILE A 125 14.16 -13.59 12.42
N ASP A 126 13.26 -12.60 12.34
CA ASP A 126 11.92 -12.80 11.79
C ASP A 126 12.00 -13.17 10.30
N MET A 127 12.86 -12.49 9.53
CA MET A 127 13.07 -12.79 8.11
C MET A 127 13.59 -14.20 7.88
N ASN A 128 14.54 -14.66 8.69
CA ASN A 128 15.06 -16.03 8.62
C ASN A 128 13.97 -17.06 8.95
N ALA A 129 13.15 -16.79 9.97
CA ALA A 129 12.02 -17.65 10.33
C ALA A 129 10.94 -17.70 9.23
N MET A 130 10.70 -16.59 8.53
CA MET A 130 9.82 -16.53 7.36
C MET A 130 10.40 -17.30 6.17
N MET A 131 11.71 -17.20 5.91
CA MET A 131 12.38 -17.97 4.87
C MET A 131 12.22 -19.47 5.11
N LEU A 132 12.47 -19.94 6.34
CA LEU A 132 12.32 -21.35 6.69
C LEU A 132 10.89 -21.84 6.46
N ARG A 133 9.88 -21.11 6.98
CA ARG A 133 8.46 -21.46 6.78
C ARG A 133 8.06 -21.46 5.30
N SER A 134 8.55 -20.52 4.51
CA SER A 134 8.29 -20.50 3.06
C SER A 134 8.88 -21.72 2.35
N ALA A 135 10.03 -22.22 2.80
CA ALA A 135 10.66 -23.41 2.27
C ALA A 135 9.92 -24.70 2.66
N GLU A 136 9.48 -24.80 3.91
CA GLU A 136 8.67 -25.92 4.41
C GLU A 136 7.35 -26.05 3.67
N LEU A 137 6.61 -24.95 3.51
CA LEU A 137 5.34 -24.93 2.78
C LEU A 137 5.50 -25.40 1.33
N ARG A 138 6.62 -25.06 0.69
CA ARG A 138 6.94 -25.48 -0.67
C ARG A 138 7.32 -26.95 -0.75
N ALA A 139 8.15 -27.43 0.18
CA ALA A 139 8.51 -28.85 0.26
C ALA A 139 7.25 -29.72 0.46
N ALA A 140 6.31 -29.27 1.27
CA ALA A 140 5.02 -29.92 1.46
C ALA A 140 4.12 -29.86 0.21
N ALA A 141 4.27 -28.87 -0.66
CA ALA A 141 3.53 -28.74 -1.92
C ALA A 141 4.11 -29.61 -3.05
N VAL A 142 5.43 -29.87 -3.06
CA VAL A 142 6.11 -30.74 -4.05
C VAL A 142 5.92 -32.23 -3.73
N GLY A 143 5.69 -32.58 -2.46
CA GLY A 143 5.49 -33.96 -2.00
C GLY A 143 4.07 -34.52 -2.15
N LYS A 144 3.15 -33.78 -2.78
CA LYS A 144 1.78 -34.20 -3.09
C LYS A 144 1.61 -34.34 -4.60
#